data_AF-A0A9X8VFQ2-F1
#
_entry.id   AF-A0A9X8VFQ2-F1
#
_cell.length_a   1.000
_cell.length_b   1.000
_cell.length_c   1.000
_cell.angle_alpha   90.00
_cell.angle_beta   90.00
_cell.angle_gamma   90.00
#
_symmetry.space_group_name_H-M   'P 1'
#
loop_
_entity.id
_entity.type
_entity.pdbx_description
1 polymer ?
#
loop_
_entity_poly.entity_id
_entity_poly.type
_entity_poly.pdbx_seq_one_letter_code
_entity_poly.pdbx_strand_id
1 'polypeptide(L)'
;SEHSLQVAFVAHALAVIKNRKFNGNLNADRVALLAMYHDASEVITGDMPTPIKYYNPQIAHEYKKIEKIAQQKLLDMIPAELRNDFRTILDEHYYSEDEKQVVKQADALCAYLKCLEELSAGNNEFTLAKARLDKTLEQRRSPEMDYFMEVFIPSFSLSLDEISLDSSL
;
A
#
# COMPACT_ATOMS: atom_id res chain seq x y z
N SER A 1 3.07 -2.61 -11.21
CA SER A 1 2.10 -3.70 -11.49
C SER A 1 2.19 -4.78 -10.42
N GLU A 2 3.35 -5.39 -10.19
CA GLU A 2 3.55 -6.37 -9.10
C GLU A 2 3.31 -5.76 -7.71
N HIS A 3 3.93 -4.61 -7.42
CA HIS A 3 3.72 -3.87 -6.17
C HIS A 3 2.24 -3.56 -5.91
N SER A 4 1.55 -2.89 -6.84
CA SER A 4 0.14 -2.52 -6.68
C SER A 4 -0.79 -3.73 -6.49
N LEU A 5 -0.47 -4.88 -7.09
CA LEU A 5 -1.22 -6.13 -6.86
C LEU A 5 -1.01 -6.67 -5.43
N GLN A 6 0.25 -6.70 -4.96
CA GLN A 6 0.54 -7.10 -3.58
C GLN A 6 -0.12 -6.15 -2.57
N VAL A 7 -0.07 -4.84 -2.81
CA VAL A 7 -0.73 -3.82 -1.98
C VAL A 7 -2.25 -4.04 -1.97
N ALA A 8 -2.86 -4.43 -3.09
CA ALA A 8 -4.28 -4.76 -3.13
C ALA A 8 -4.63 -5.98 -2.27
N PHE A 9 -3.83 -7.05 -2.31
CA PHE A 9 -4.04 -8.22 -1.46
C PHE A 9 -3.88 -7.90 0.04
N VAL A 10 -2.84 -7.14 0.39
CA VAL A 10 -2.60 -6.74 1.78
C VAL A 10 -3.69 -5.79 2.27
N ALA A 11 -4.09 -4.79 1.48
CA ALA A 11 -5.14 -3.84 1.84
C ALA A 11 -6.49 -4.54 2.04
N HIS A 12 -6.83 -5.48 1.15
CA HIS A 12 -8.01 -6.32 1.30
C HIS A 12 -7.95 -7.14 2.61
N ALA A 13 -6.81 -7.80 2.88
CA ALA A 13 -6.63 -8.58 4.10
C ALA A 13 -6.79 -7.72 5.36
N LEU A 14 -6.16 -6.54 5.41
CA LEU A 14 -6.31 -5.59 6.51
C LEU A 14 -7.77 -5.16 6.70
N ALA A 15 -8.48 -4.83 5.63
CA ALA A 15 -9.90 -4.46 5.71
C ALA A 15 -10.76 -5.61 6.25
N VAL A 16 -10.52 -6.84 5.80
CA VAL A 16 -11.22 -8.04 6.32
C VAL A 16 -10.91 -8.26 7.81
N ILE A 17 -9.64 -8.15 8.21
CA ILE A 17 -9.23 -8.28 9.61
C ILE A 17 -9.90 -7.21 10.46
N LYS A 18 -9.86 -5.93 10.03
CA LYS A 18 -10.49 -4.80 10.72
C LYS A 18 -11.97 -5.05 10.94
N ASN A 19 -12.69 -5.47 9.89
CA ASN A 19 -14.12 -5.74 9.96
C ASN A 19 -14.45 -6.93 10.87
N ARG A 20 -13.69 -8.02 10.77
CA ARG A 20 -14.00 -9.28 11.47
C ARG A 20 -13.57 -9.31 12.93
N LYS A 21 -12.45 -8.64 13.26
CA LYS A 21 -11.84 -8.73 14.59
C LYS A 21 -11.89 -7.42 15.39
N PHE A 22 -12.02 -6.28 14.72
CA PHE A 22 -11.87 -4.96 15.34
C PHE A 22 -13.06 -4.03 15.08
N ASN A 23 -14.23 -4.60 14.79
CA ASN A 23 -15.50 -3.89 14.59
C ASN A 23 -15.46 -2.79 13.51
N GLY A 24 -14.60 -2.97 12.50
CA GLY A 24 -14.59 -2.12 11.31
C GLY A 24 -15.83 -2.30 10.43
N ASN A 25 -16.07 -1.33 9.55
CA ASN A 25 -17.15 -1.37 8.56
C ASN A 25 -16.68 -0.86 7.19
N LEU A 26 -15.54 -1.37 6.73
CA LEU A 26 -14.98 -1.05 5.42
C LEU A 26 -15.54 -1.96 4.33
N ASN A 27 -15.72 -1.44 3.13
CA ASN A 27 -15.89 -2.30 1.96
C ASN A 27 -14.51 -2.81 1.50
N ALA A 28 -14.20 -4.07 1.79
CA ALA A 28 -12.89 -4.65 1.48
C ALA A 28 -12.61 -4.74 -0.03
N ASP A 29 -13.63 -5.01 -0.85
CA ASP A 29 -13.50 -5.07 -2.31
C ASP A 29 -13.16 -3.69 -2.88
N ARG A 30 -13.82 -2.65 -2.35
CA ARG A 30 -13.50 -1.27 -2.70
C ARG A 30 -12.08 -0.93 -2.29
N VAL A 31 -11.67 -1.23 -1.06
CA VAL A 31 -10.29 -0.99 -0.59
C VAL A 31 -9.26 -1.68 -1.49
N ALA A 32 -9.50 -2.93 -1.89
CA ALA A 32 -8.65 -3.65 -2.84
C ALA A 32 -8.54 -2.90 -4.18
N LEU A 33 -9.67 -2.44 -4.71
CA LEU A 33 -9.70 -1.68 -5.97
C LEU A 33 -8.95 -0.34 -5.86
N LEU A 34 -9.12 0.41 -4.76
CA LEU A 34 -8.36 1.64 -4.52
C LEU A 34 -6.85 1.35 -4.47
N ALA A 35 -6.46 0.29 -3.76
CA ALA A 35 -5.08 -0.17 -3.70
C ALA A 35 -4.52 -0.61 -5.08
N MET A 36 -5.33 -1.17 -5.97
CA MET A 36 -4.88 -1.48 -7.35
C MET A 36 -4.49 -0.22 -8.14
N TYR A 37 -5.15 0.91 -7.87
CA TYR A 37 -4.98 2.18 -8.60
C TYR A 37 -4.14 3.23 -7.87
N HIS A 38 -3.64 2.95 -6.66
CA HIS A 38 -3.00 3.97 -5.81
C HIS A 38 -1.79 4.64 -6.47
N ASP A 39 -1.00 3.89 -7.25
CA ASP A 39 0.15 4.42 -8.02
C ASP A 39 -0.16 4.68 -9.49
N ALA A 40 -1.43 4.70 -9.90
CA ALA A 40 -1.78 4.83 -11.32
C ALA A 40 -1.19 6.13 -11.93
N SER A 41 -1.12 7.21 -11.16
CA SER A 41 -0.52 8.48 -11.59
C SER A 41 0.97 8.38 -11.93
N GLU A 42 1.67 7.37 -11.42
CA GLU A 42 3.10 7.17 -11.68
C GLU A 42 3.41 6.79 -13.12
N VAL A 43 2.41 6.33 -13.88
CA VAL A 43 2.49 6.19 -15.35
C VAL A 43 2.82 7.53 -16.03
N ILE A 44 2.38 8.64 -15.44
CA ILE A 44 2.61 10.00 -15.96
C ILE A 44 3.79 10.67 -15.25
N THR A 45 3.86 10.57 -13.91
CA THR A 45 4.87 11.29 -13.12
C THR A 45 6.23 10.61 -13.10
N GLY A 46 6.27 9.30 -13.39
CA GLY A 46 7.35 8.42 -12.96
C GLY A 46 7.29 8.15 -11.45
N ASP A 47 7.91 7.04 -11.03
CA ASP A 47 8.16 6.77 -9.62
C ASP A 47 9.14 7.83 -9.07
N MET A 48 8.83 8.33 -7.88
CA MET A 48 9.67 9.28 -7.17
C MET A 48 10.02 8.72 -5.80
N PRO A 49 11.31 8.54 -5.48
CA PRO A 49 11.70 7.97 -4.19
C PRO A 49 11.10 8.76 -3.01
N THR A 50 10.56 8.04 -2.03
CA THR A 50 9.96 8.61 -0.81
C THR A 50 10.84 9.69 -0.14
N PRO A 51 12.19 9.52 -0.01
CA PRO A 51 13.03 10.56 0.58
C PRO A 51 13.02 11.89 -0.18
N ILE A 52 12.78 11.86 -1.50
CA ILE A 52 12.65 13.06 -2.33
C ILE A 52 11.24 13.63 -2.19
N LYS A 53 10.17 12.80 -2.29
CA LYS A 53 8.77 13.22 -2.11
C LYS A 53 8.57 14.00 -0.79
N TYR A 54 9.29 13.62 0.27
CA TYR A 54 9.15 14.22 1.62
C TYR A 54 10.39 14.96 2.14
N TYR A 55 11.29 15.40 1.26
CA TYR A 55 12.53 16.07 1.67
C TYR A 55 12.28 17.32 2.54
N ASN A 56 11.27 18.12 2.20
CA ASN A 56 10.78 19.23 3.02
C ASN A 56 9.29 19.51 2.75
N PRO A 57 8.60 20.30 3.59
CA PRO A 57 7.17 20.57 3.44
C PRO A 57 6.80 21.23 2.10
N GLN A 58 7.68 22.07 1.55
CA GLN A 58 7.44 22.76 0.28
C GLN A 58 7.49 21.78 -0.90
N ILE A 59 8.51 20.91 -0.96
CA ILE A 59 8.62 19.87 -1.99
C ILE A 59 7.44 18.91 -1.89
N ALA A 60 7.09 18.46 -0.68
CA ALA A 60 5.93 17.59 -0.48
C ALA A 60 4.62 18.23 -0.94
N HIS A 61 4.46 19.54 -0.72
CA HIS A 61 3.29 20.28 -1.18
C HIS A 61 3.24 20.40 -2.71
N GLU A 62 4.34 20.75 -3.36
CA GLU A 62 4.41 20.85 -4.82
C GLU A 62 4.25 19.48 -5.49
N TYR A 63 4.80 18.43 -4.90
CA TYR A 63 4.65 17.07 -5.43
C TYR A 63 3.19 16.61 -5.40
N LYS A 64 2.44 16.89 -4.33
CA LYS A 64 1.00 16.62 -4.27
C LYS A 64 0.21 17.34 -5.37
N LYS A 65 0.63 18.54 -5.80
CA LYS A 65 0.00 19.22 -6.94
C LYS A 65 0.27 18.48 -8.23
N ILE A 66 1.50 17.99 -8.42
CA ILE A 66 1.89 17.20 -9.59
C ILE A 66 1.09 15.90 -9.66
N GLU A 67 0.95 15.17 -8.54
CA GLU A 67 0.11 13.97 -8.45
C GLU A 67 -1.34 14.27 -8.83
N LYS A 68 -1.92 15.36 -8.30
CA LYS A 68 -3.30 15.76 -8.64
C LYS A 68 -3.47 16.08 -10.11
N ILE A 69 -2.49 16.74 -10.74
CA ILE A 69 -2.51 17.00 -12.18
C ILE A 69 -2.43 15.68 -12.97
N ALA A 70 -1.60 14.74 -12.54
CA ALA A 70 -1.49 13.42 -13.17
C ALA A 70 -2.78 12.61 -13.04
N GLN A 71 -3.40 12.57 -11.85
CA GLN A 71 -4.71 11.95 -11.62
C GLN A 71 -5.78 12.55 -12.54
N GLN A 72 -5.84 13.88 -12.65
CA GLN A 72 -6.80 14.55 -13.54
C GLN A 72 -6.55 14.21 -15.01
N LYS A 73 -5.28 14.17 -15.45
CA LYS A 73 -4.93 13.73 -16.81
C LYS A 73 -5.38 12.31 -17.09
N LEU A 74 -5.21 11.37 -16.15
CA LEU A 74 -5.71 10.00 -16.30
C LEU A 74 -7.22 9.98 -16.47
N LEU A 75 -7.96 10.75 -15.66
CA LEU A 75 -9.42 10.87 -15.79
C LEU A 75 -9.84 11.44 -17.14
N ASP A 76 -9.11 12.41 -17.67
CA ASP A 76 -9.42 13.03 -18.96
C ASP A 76 -9.21 12.06 -20.14
N MET A 77 -8.32 11.06 -19.99
CA MET A 77 -8.12 9.98 -20.97
C MET A 77 -9.29 8.97 -20.98
N ILE A 78 -10.12 8.94 -19.94
CA ILE A 78 -11.28 8.04 -19.86
C ILE A 78 -12.45 8.63 -20.67
N PRO A 79 -13.19 7.81 -21.43
CA PRO A 79 -14.41 8.25 -22.10
C PRO A 79 -15.36 8.98 -21.15
N ALA A 80 -15.95 10.08 -21.62
CA ALA A 80 -16.72 10.99 -20.77
C ALA A 80 -17.86 10.30 -19.99
N GLU A 81 -18.47 9.27 -20.60
CA GLU A 81 -19.56 8.49 -20.00
C GLU A 81 -19.12 7.58 -18.83
N LEU A 82 -17.85 7.17 -18.78
CA LEU A 82 -17.28 6.30 -17.73
C LEU A 82 -16.47 7.09 -16.69
N ARG A 83 -16.17 8.36 -16.96
CA ARG A 83 -15.22 9.14 -16.15
C ARG A 83 -15.61 9.24 -14.68
N ASN A 84 -16.91 9.27 -14.39
CA ASN A 84 -17.40 9.36 -13.01
C ASN A 84 -17.15 8.07 -12.22
N ASP A 85 -17.25 6.90 -12.86
CA ASP A 85 -16.97 5.61 -12.20
C ASP A 85 -15.51 5.56 -11.72
N PHE A 86 -14.59 5.97 -12.59
CA PHE A 86 -13.16 6.00 -12.28
C PHE A 86 -12.75 7.17 -11.38
N ARG A 87 -13.49 8.29 -11.36
CA ARG A 87 -13.17 9.42 -10.48
C ARG A 87 -13.15 9.01 -9.01
N THR A 88 -14.10 8.17 -8.60
CA THR A 88 -14.17 7.67 -7.22
C THR A 88 -13.04 6.71 -6.83
N ILE A 89 -12.23 6.29 -7.81
CA ILE A 89 -11.11 5.35 -7.68
C ILE A 89 -9.77 6.08 -7.84
N LEU A 90 -9.64 7.02 -8.79
CA LEU A 90 -8.38 7.70 -9.11
C LEU A 90 -8.12 8.98 -8.30
N ASP A 91 -9.17 9.58 -7.73
CA ASP A 91 -9.06 10.81 -6.94
C ASP A 91 -9.23 10.51 -5.44
N GLU A 92 -8.14 10.64 -4.70
CA GLU A 92 -8.09 10.40 -3.24
C GLU A 92 -9.09 11.27 -2.45
N HIS A 93 -9.61 12.37 -3.02
CA HIS A 93 -10.63 13.19 -2.34
C HIS A 93 -11.93 12.42 -2.09
N TYR A 94 -12.19 11.34 -2.84
CA TYR A 94 -13.36 10.48 -2.68
C TYR A 94 -13.16 9.32 -1.70
N TYR A 95 -11.96 9.19 -1.13
CA TYR A 95 -11.67 8.13 -0.19
C TYR A 95 -12.04 8.60 1.22
N SER A 96 -12.70 7.74 1.99
CA SER A 96 -12.83 7.93 3.43
C SER A 96 -11.45 7.89 4.09
N GLU A 97 -11.33 8.47 5.28
CA GLU A 97 -10.06 8.46 6.01
C GLU A 97 -9.63 7.04 6.39
N ASP A 98 -10.58 6.15 6.72
CA ASP A 98 -10.28 4.74 6.98
C ASP A 98 -9.76 4.01 5.74
N GLU A 99 -10.35 4.23 4.55
CA GLU A 99 -9.86 3.65 3.29
C GLU A 99 -8.43 4.13 3.00
N LYS A 100 -8.17 5.45 3.12
CA LYS A 100 -6.82 6.02 2.92
C LYS A 100 -5.81 5.41 3.89
N GLN A 101 -6.20 5.24 5.16
CA GLN A 101 -5.32 4.65 6.17
C GLN A 101 -4.97 3.21 5.79
N VAL A 102 -5.95 2.37 5.47
CA VAL A 102 -5.69 0.96 5.14
C VAL A 102 -4.82 0.82 3.88
N VAL A 103 -5.06 1.60 2.83
CA VAL A 103 -4.21 1.57 1.63
C VAL A 103 -2.78 2.00 1.96
N LYS A 104 -2.59 3.05 2.76
CA LYS A 104 -1.25 3.48 3.22
C LYS A 104 -0.58 2.45 4.12
N GLN A 105 -1.33 1.76 4.96
CA GLN A 105 -0.78 0.67 5.79
C GLN A 105 -0.29 -0.47 4.90
N ALA A 106 -1.09 -0.87 3.92
CA ALA A 106 -0.75 -1.93 2.99
C ALA A 106 0.48 -1.61 2.13
N ASP A 107 0.56 -0.39 1.58
CA ASP A 107 1.72 0.12 0.86
C ASP A 107 3.00 0.02 1.70
N ALA A 108 2.98 0.55 2.93
CA ALA A 108 4.12 0.48 3.84
C ALA A 108 4.50 -0.96 4.22
N LEU A 109 3.52 -1.84 4.44
CA LEU A 109 3.76 -3.25 4.72
C LEU A 109 4.40 -3.96 3.52
N CYS A 110 3.96 -3.70 2.29
CA CYS A 110 4.55 -4.31 1.10
C CYS A 110 6.00 -3.84 0.90
N ALA A 111 6.27 -2.55 1.09
CA ALA A 111 7.65 -2.03 1.08
C ALA A 111 8.52 -2.68 2.18
N TYR A 112 7.94 -2.93 3.36
CA TYR A 112 8.61 -3.61 4.46
C TYR A 112 8.91 -5.07 4.15
N LEU A 113 7.94 -5.82 3.63
CA LEU A 113 8.11 -7.20 3.18
C LEU A 113 9.21 -7.31 2.12
N LYS A 114 9.23 -6.39 1.15
CA LYS A 114 10.30 -6.34 0.15
C LYS A 114 11.68 -6.14 0.80
N CYS A 115 11.80 -5.31 1.83
CA CYS A 115 13.05 -5.17 2.58
C CYS A 115 13.45 -6.48 3.28
N LEU A 116 12.50 -7.22 3.85
CA LEU A 116 12.79 -8.52 4.49
C LEU A 116 13.29 -9.55 3.47
N GLU A 117 12.64 -9.64 2.32
CA GLU A 117 13.05 -10.53 1.22
C GLU A 117 14.49 -10.23 0.75
N GLU A 118 14.78 -8.95 0.49
CA GLU A 118 16.11 -8.51 0.04
C GLU A 118 17.19 -8.77 1.09
N LEU A 119 16.91 -8.51 2.37
CA LEU A 119 17.84 -8.79 3.46
C LEU A 119 18.07 -10.30 3.64
N SER A 120 17.03 -11.13 3.49
CA SER A 120 17.14 -12.59 3.52
C SER A 120 17.98 -13.13 2.35
N ALA A 121 17.89 -12.48 1.18
CA ALA A 121 18.75 -12.74 0.02
C ALA A 121 20.19 -12.19 0.17
N GLY A 122 20.53 -11.55 1.29
CA GLY A 122 21.86 -11.01 1.58
C GLY A 122 22.12 -9.59 1.06
N ASN A 123 21.10 -8.91 0.54
CA ASN A 123 21.22 -7.54 0.06
C ASN A 123 21.08 -6.52 1.20
N ASN A 124 22.22 -6.18 1.81
CA ASN A 124 22.27 -5.27 2.97
C ASN A 124 21.97 -3.79 2.63
N GLU A 125 21.84 -3.41 1.36
CA GLU A 125 21.46 -2.03 0.96
C GLU A 125 20.08 -1.63 1.51
N PHE A 126 19.22 -2.62 1.76
CA PHE A 126 17.87 -2.41 2.30
C PHE A 126 17.81 -2.18 3.81
N THR A 127 18.94 -2.26 4.54
CA THR A 127 18.98 -2.08 6.00
C THR A 127 18.44 -0.70 6.42
N LEU A 128 18.86 0.36 5.72
CA LEU A 128 18.42 1.73 6.02
C LEU A 128 16.95 1.96 5.63
N ALA A 129 16.50 1.32 4.54
CA ALA A 129 15.10 1.39 4.11
C ALA A 129 14.19 0.72 5.15
N LYS A 130 14.55 -0.49 5.61
CA LYS A 130 13.83 -1.20 6.67
C LYS A 130 13.73 -0.35 7.94
N ALA A 131 14.83 0.23 8.42
CA ALA A 131 14.83 1.03 9.65
C ALA A 131 13.95 2.30 9.55
N ARG A 132 13.77 2.85 8.34
CA ARG A 132 12.81 3.94 8.09
C ARG A 132 11.38 3.43 8.10
N LEU A 133 11.14 2.29 7.43
CA LEU A 133 9.83 1.65 7.37
C LEU A 133 9.35 1.19 8.75
N ASP A 134 10.23 0.69 9.62
CA ASP A 134 9.89 0.36 11.02
C ASP A 134 9.23 1.56 11.73
N LYS A 135 9.76 2.78 11.53
CA LYS A 135 9.16 4.01 12.08
C LYS A 135 7.84 4.37 11.39
N THR A 136 7.74 4.19 10.08
CA THR A 136 6.52 4.45 9.32
C THR A 136 5.39 3.50 9.73
N LEU A 137 5.69 2.22 9.95
CA LEU A 137 4.73 1.22 10.43
C LEU A 137 4.25 1.58 11.83
N GLU A 138 5.15 1.95 12.75
CA GLU A 138 4.74 2.38 14.10
C GLU A 138 3.83 3.63 14.06
N GLN A 139 4.11 4.59 13.17
CA GLN A 139 3.25 5.77 12.98
C GLN A 139 1.87 5.45 12.39
N ARG A 140 1.78 4.37 11.60
CA ARG A 140 0.54 3.91 10.94
C ARG A 140 -0.10 2.74 11.69
N ARG A 141 0.37 2.43 12.89
CA ARG A 141 0.00 1.22 13.63
C ARG A 141 -1.50 1.17 13.93
N SER A 142 -2.08 -0.01 13.76
CA SER A 142 -3.47 -0.31 14.11
C SER A 142 -3.62 -1.77 14.54
N PRO A 143 -4.72 -2.15 15.23
CA PRO A 143 -4.95 -3.53 15.66
C PRO A 143 -4.95 -4.53 14.50
N GLU A 144 -5.51 -4.16 13.34
CA GLU A 144 -5.49 -4.99 12.14
C GLU A 144 -4.09 -5.17 11.54
N MET A 145 -3.25 -4.13 11.62
CA MET A 145 -1.86 -4.23 11.21
C MET A 145 -1.07 -5.13 12.16
N ASP A 146 -1.23 -4.94 13.48
CA ASP A 146 -0.57 -5.78 14.49
C ASP A 146 -0.91 -7.27 14.27
N TYR A 147 -2.20 -7.57 14.05
CA TYR A 147 -2.65 -8.93 13.71
C TYR A 147 -2.00 -9.42 12.41
N PHE A 148 -1.93 -8.59 11.38
CA PHE A 148 -1.30 -8.97 10.12
C PHE A 148 0.19 -9.30 10.30
N MET A 149 0.90 -8.45 11.05
CA MET A 149 2.32 -8.62 11.36
C MET A 149 2.59 -9.88 12.19
N GLU A 150 1.74 -10.17 13.17
CA GLU A 150 1.90 -11.37 14.02
C GLU A 150 1.59 -12.66 13.25
N VAL A 151 0.56 -12.66 12.40
CA VAL A 151 0.04 -13.89 11.79
C VAL A 151 0.66 -14.21 10.44
N PHE A 152 0.89 -13.21 9.58
CA PHE A 152 1.31 -13.45 8.19
C PHE A 152 2.81 -13.26 7.98
N ILE A 153 3.42 -12.21 8.56
CA ILE A 153 4.83 -11.87 8.29
C ILE A 153 5.82 -13.01 8.59
N PRO A 154 5.67 -13.82 9.67
CA PRO A 154 6.59 -14.93 9.90
C PRO A 154 6.66 -15.93 8.73
N SER A 155 5.56 -16.09 7.98
CA SER A 155 5.53 -16.97 6.80
C SER A 155 6.30 -16.41 5.61
N PHE A 156 6.52 -15.08 5.53
CA PHE A 156 7.32 -14.47 4.45
C PHE A 156 8.83 -14.73 4.59
N SER A 157 9.28 -15.17 5.76
CA SER A 157 10.65 -15.63 5.96
C SER A 157 10.86 -17.12 5.67
N LEU A 158 9.79 -17.87 5.36
CA LEU A 158 9.87 -19.29 5.05
C LEU A 158 10.12 -19.50 3.56
N SER A 159 10.95 -20.48 3.23
CA SER A 159 11.08 -21.05 1.90
C SER A 159 9.81 -21.83 1.49
N LEU A 160 9.65 -22.08 0.20
CA LEU A 160 8.54 -22.88 -0.33
C LEU A 160 8.49 -24.29 0.30
N ASP A 161 9.65 -24.88 0.56
CA ASP A 161 9.75 -26.19 1.22
C ASP A 161 9.27 -26.10 2.68
N GLU A 162 9.66 -25.06 3.42
CA GLU A 162 9.23 -24.83 4.80
C GLU A 162 7.72 -24.58 4.90
N ILE A 163 7.13 -23.84 3.96
CA ILE A 163 5.67 -23.62 3.88
C ILE A 163 4.93 -24.95 3.61
N SER A 164 5.50 -25.82 2.78
CA SER A 164 4.88 -27.09 2.39
C SER A 164 4.88 -28.11 3.53
N LEU A 165 5.88 -28.04 4.41
CA LEU A 165 6.05 -28.96 5.54
C LEU A 165 5.11 -28.67 6.72
N ASP A 166 4.66 -27.43 6.88
CA ASP A 166 3.78 -27.01 7.99
C ASP A 166 2.28 -27.27 7.70
N SER A 167 1.96 -27.94 6.58
CA SER A 167 0.59 -28.26 6.14
C SER A 167 -0.06 -29.46 6.86
N SER A 168 0.39 -29.76 8.09
CA SER A 168 -0.27 -30.71 9.01
C SER A 168 -1.04 -29.99 10.12
N LEU A 169 -1.96 -29.10 9.74
CA LEU A 169 -3.01 -28.54 10.61
C LEU A 169 -4.39 -29.02 10.15
#